data_AF-A0A3L6RRB1-F1
#
_entry.id   AF-A0A3L6RRB1-F1
#
_cell.length_a   1.000
_cell.length_b   1.000
_cell.length_c   1.000
_cell.angle_alpha   90.00
_cell.angle_beta   90.00
_cell.angle_gamma   90.00
#
_symmetry.space_group_name_H-M   'P 1'
#
loop_
_entity.id
_entity.type
_entity.pdbx_description
1 polymer ?
#
loop_
_entity_poly.entity_id
_entity_poly.type
_entity_poly.pdbx_seq_one_letter_code
_entity_poly.pdbx_strand_id
1 'polypeptide(L)'
;MAASRAPTTIPAASADGGIEENAMAILDSSGIKDSRDLHDDRAAFLEAVRSACLAAYNPSAPSWRMYDGVFQVLRNSSSLELAVASFHLLMDLGKQYPRTYLTDSDGHQSLVVVKESWLPFLIGNGSLSSEIGGNARISDHLFDPSRFSLLIEAMVEPTNPTDDNNGIKAIENMMLFQYLVNTLEADFVPRHIAYKKSLDWVIFRESLLNMLLASRKLAFKSFVENCMYLLLNQFHREAKDAVEGSIPSEGEAKSASDMDSSLNYLLLESERTLVSLRKLFVMVMELDLIRKEADTLGLTSRADGFRSARNPIMEVILDELTYNISYLSPFLLAFMEWKWKLEIILQYFSKYCGKGAVRTRRSDNSQQDLKLGSVLSFFSTTTSTKAIVKKMGAEVAQLLLAHAYQVCLSVRSDSSDSTATTEKIGASLQEISCNFISAFQNLRKVGPNIQISPFQKEALFTAASLSRKLKNEER
;
A
#
# COMPACT_ATOMS: atom_id res chain seq x y z
N MET A 1 20.04 10.72 16.54
CA MET A 1 21.09 11.52 15.88
C MET A 1 21.93 10.61 15.00
N ALA A 2 21.66 10.62 13.70
CA ALA A 2 22.58 10.22 12.65
C ALA A 2 22.32 11.25 11.54
N ALA A 3 23.27 12.14 11.33
CA ALA A 3 23.13 13.22 10.36
C ALA A 3 23.20 12.62 8.95
N SER A 4 22.09 12.68 8.22
CA SER A 4 22.07 12.48 6.78
C SER A 4 22.90 13.61 6.16
N ARG A 5 23.98 13.25 5.44
CA ARG A 5 24.79 14.22 4.71
C ARG A 5 23.99 14.73 3.52
N ALA A 6 23.90 16.05 3.39
CA ALA A 6 23.37 16.71 2.20
C ALA A 6 24.17 16.28 0.95
N PRO A 7 23.52 16.09 -0.21
CA PRO A 7 24.23 15.94 -1.46
C PRO A 7 24.92 17.28 -1.78
N THR A 8 26.25 17.28 -1.84
CA THR A 8 27.03 18.40 -2.35
C THR A 8 26.71 18.63 -3.81
N THR A 9 26.06 19.76 -4.12
CA THR A 9 25.94 20.28 -5.48
C THR A 9 27.33 20.68 -5.99
N ILE A 10 27.89 19.85 -6.86
CA ILE A 10 29.09 20.18 -7.64
C ILE A 10 28.65 20.37 -9.10
N PRO A 11 29.15 21.38 -9.84
CA PRO A 11 28.79 21.56 -11.24
C PRO A 11 29.26 20.36 -12.05
N ALA A 12 28.38 19.83 -12.89
CA ALA A 12 28.70 18.83 -13.89
C ALA A 12 29.77 19.37 -14.85
N ALA A 13 31.00 18.87 -14.74
CA ALA A 13 32.05 19.16 -15.71
C ALA A 13 32.90 17.89 -15.97
N SER A 14 32.59 17.26 -17.10
CA SER A 14 33.49 16.49 -17.98
C SER A 14 34.20 15.21 -17.50
N ALA A 15 34.04 14.73 -16.27
CA ALA A 15 34.64 13.45 -15.83
C ALA A 15 33.68 12.24 -15.81
N ASP A 16 32.37 12.47 -15.81
CA ASP A 16 31.35 11.43 -15.54
C ASP A 16 30.94 10.62 -16.79
N GLY A 17 31.19 11.15 -18.00
CA GLY A 17 30.80 10.49 -19.25
C GLY A 17 31.50 9.15 -19.49
N GLY A 18 32.74 8.98 -19.02
CA GLY A 18 33.49 7.73 -19.21
C GLY A 18 32.94 6.56 -18.40
N ILE A 19 32.41 6.80 -17.20
CA ILE A 19 31.82 5.73 -16.36
C ILE A 19 30.50 5.27 -16.97
N GLU A 20 29.66 6.21 -17.38
CA GLU A 20 28.41 5.92 -18.07
C GLU A 20 28.67 5.14 -19.38
N GLU A 21 29.55 5.65 -20.25
CA GLU A 21 29.85 5.00 -21.53
C GLU A 21 30.41 3.59 -21.33
N ASN A 22 31.33 3.40 -20.37
CA ASN A 22 31.89 2.08 -20.07
C ASN A 22 30.83 1.11 -19.53
N ALA A 23 29.95 1.56 -18.61
CA ALA A 23 28.88 0.71 -18.09
C ALA A 23 27.88 0.35 -19.20
N MET A 24 27.44 1.34 -19.98
CA MET A 24 26.48 1.12 -21.07
C MET A 24 27.05 0.26 -22.20
N ALA A 25 28.37 0.31 -22.44
CA ALA A 25 29.04 -0.54 -23.42
C ALA A 25 28.97 -2.04 -23.08
N ILE A 26 28.85 -2.41 -21.79
CA ILE A 26 28.66 -3.81 -21.38
C ILE A 26 27.33 -4.35 -21.92
N LEU A 27 26.29 -3.51 -21.96
CA LEU A 27 24.97 -3.88 -22.48
C LEU A 27 24.88 -3.83 -24.01
N ASP A 28 25.81 -3.15 -24.69
CA ASP A 28 25.79 -3.00 -26.16
C ASP A 28 26.21 -4.32 -26.83
N SER A 29 25.21 -5.09 -27.23
CA SER A 29 25.34 -6.41 -27.86
C SER A 29 25.19 -6.29 -29.37
N SER A 30 26.17 -5.69 -30.04
CA SER A 30 26.22 -5.58 -31.51
C SER A 30 26.51 -6.91 -32.24
N GLY A 31 26.45 -8.06 -31.55
CA GLY A 31 26.65 -9.40 -32.11
C GLY A 31 25.60 -10.42 -31.63
N ILE A 32 25.48 -11.55 -32.35
CA ILE A 32 24.64 -12.69 -31.94
C ILE A 32 25.31 -13.33 -30.72
N LYS A 33 24.79 -13.05 -29.52
CA LYS A 33 25.27 -13.60 -28.25
C LYS A 33 24.41 -14.78 -27.81
N ASP A 34 25.04 -15.80 -27.23
CA ASP A 34 24.31 -16.89 -26.60
C ASP A 34 23.61 -16.39 -25.32
N SER A 35 22.59 -17.12 -24.83
CA SER A 35 21.80 -16.71 -23.66
C SER A 35 22.63 -16.56 -22.37
N ARG A 36 23.76 -17.27 -22.27
CA ARG A 36 24.70 -17.17 -21.15
C ARG A 36 25.53 -15.88 -21.20
N ASP A 37 26.03 -15.53 -22.38
CA ASP A 37 26.80 -14.29 -22.57
C ASP A 37 25.94 -13.08 -22.21
N LEU A 38 24.66 -13.09 -22.60
CA LEU A 38 23.71 -12.03 -22.23
C LEU A 38 23.47 -11.94 -20.72
N HIS A 39 23.42 -13.08 -20.03
CA HIS A 39 23.24 -13.12 -18.58
C HIS A 39 24.45 -12.53 -17.86
N ASP A 40 25.66 -12.95 -18.25
CA ASP A 40 26.91 -12.53 -17.65
C ASP A 40 27.18 -11.04 -17.90
N ASP A 41 26.87 -10.54 -19.10
CA ASP A 41 26.94 -9.11 -19.42
C ASP A 41 26.00 -8.28 -18.53
N ARG A 42 24.76 -8.74 -18.33
CA ARG A 42 23.80 -8.05 -17.46
C ARG A 42 24.27 -8.07 -16.01
N ALA A 43 24.80 -9.18 -15.51
CA ALA A 43 25.35 -9.27 -14.16
C ALA A 43 26.56 -8.33 -14.00
N ALA A 44 27.49 -8.33 -14.95
CA ALA A 44 28.66 -7.45 -14.97
C ALA A 44 28.25 -5.98 -15.02
N PHE A 45 27.23 -5.63 -15.80
CA PHE A 45 26.65 -4.30 -15.83
C PHE A 45 26.11 -3.88 -14.46
N LEU A 46 25.30 -4.72 -13.80
CA LEU A 46 24.76 -4.43 -12.47
C LEU A 46 25.88 -4.18 -11.45
N GLU A 47 26.93 -5.00 -11.48
CA GLU A 47 28.07 -4.85 -10.56
C GLU A 47 28.91 -3.60 -10.88
N ALA A 48 29.06 -3.23 -12.15
CA ALA A 48 29.72 -1.99 -12.55
C ALA A 48 28.97 -0.76 -12.02
N VAL A 49 27.62 -0.73 -12.15
CA VAL A 49 26.79 0.34 -11.60
C VAL A 49 26.88 0.38 -10.07
N ARG A 50 26.79 -0.79 -9.40
CA ARG A 50 26.95 -0.90 -7.94
C ARG A 50 28.29 -0.35 -7.48
N SER A 51 29.37 -0.75 -8.15
CA SER A 51 30.73 -0.34 -7.83
C SER A 51 30.93 1.17 -8.01
N ALA A 52 30.44 1.75 -9.11
CA ALA A 52 30.59 3.17 -9.39
C ALA A 52 29.75 4.05 -8.45
N CYS A 53 28.49 3.68 -8.22
CA CYS A 53 27.51 4.58 -7.60
C CYS A 53 27.30 4.35 -6.10
N LEU A 54 27.69 3.20 -5.56
CA LEU A 54 27.48 2.85 -4.15
C LEU A 54 28.81 2.56 -3.41
N ALA A 55 29.73 1.79 -4.03
CA ALA A 55 30.93 1.29 -3.34
C ALA A 55 32.21 2.13 -3.56
N ALA A 56 32.21 3.06 -4.52
CA ALA A 56 33.37 3.90 -4.83
C ALA A 56 33.76 4.83 -3.67
N TYR A 57 35.05 5.19 -3.60
CA TYR A 57 35.57 6.12 -2.58
C TYR A 57 34.89 7.50 -2.64
N ASN A 58 34.51 7.94 -3.85
CA ASN A 58 33.67 9.09 -4.11
C ASN A 58 32.56 8.67 -5.07
N PRO A 59 31.42 8.16 -4.56
CA PRO A 59 30.36 7.64 -5.41
C PRO A 59 29.66 8.79 -6.16
N SER A 60 29.49 8.63 -7.47
CA SER A 60 28.68 9.54 -8.29
C SER A 60 27.25 9.03 -8.43
N ALA A 61 26.30 9.95 -8.57
CA ALA A 61 24.91 9.59 -8.84
C ALA A 61 24.83 8.90 -10.23
N PRO A 62 24.05 7.81 -10.37
CA PRO A 62 23.93 7.15 -11.66
C PRO A 62 23.26 8.08 -12.67
N SER A 63 23.71 8.03 -13.91
CA SER A 63 23.00 8.70 -15.00
C SER A 63 21.63 8.04 -15.23
N TRP A 64 20.73 8.78 -15.88
CA TRP A 64 19.39 8.25 -16.20
C TRP A 64 19.47 6.99 -17.08
N ARG A 65 20.49 6.87 -17.95
CA ARG A 65 20.70 5.69 -18.80
C ARG A 65 21.14 4.48 -18.01
N MET A 66 21.99 4.68 -17.01
CA MET A 66 22.39 3.61 -16.09
C MET A 66 21.18 3.12 -15.27
N TYR A 67 20.38 4.03 -14.71
CA TYR A 67 19.15 3.67 -14.01
C TYR A 67 18.16 2.92 -14.90
N ASP A 68 17.91 3.43 -16.11
CA ASP A 68 17.01 2.76 -17.06
C ASP A 68 17.55 1.38 -17.44
N GLY A 69 18.85 1.23 -17.65
CA GLY A 69 19.50 -0.06 -17.89
C GLY A 69 19.22 -1.06 -16.76
N VAL A 70 19.42 -0.67 -15.49
CA VAL A 70 19.13 -1.53 -14.33
C VAL A 70 17.64 -1.89 -14.28
N PHE A 71 16.76 -0.91 -14.55
CA PHE A 71 15.32 -1.11 -14.58
C PHE A 71 14.86 -2.05 -15.71
N GLN A 72 15.47 -1.98 -16.90
CA GLN A 72 15.21 -2.90 -18.00
C GLN A 72 15.68 -4.32 -17.69
N VAL A 73 16.80 -4.48 -16.97
CA VAL A 73 17.25 -5.79 -16.50
C VAL A 73 16.19 -6.40 -15.59
N LEU A 74 15.65 -5.65 -14.62
CA LEU A 74 14.56 -6.15 -13.76
C LEU A 74 13.33 -6.58 -14.57
N ARG A 75 12.91 -5.78 -15.54
CA ARG A 75 11.67 -6.02 -16.31
C ARG A 75 11.77 -7.21 -17.27
N ASN A 76 12.95 -7.42 -17.84
CA ASN A 76 13.23 -8.42 -18.87
C ASN A 76 14.26 -9.45 -18.39
N SER A 77 14.23 -9.75 -17.10
CA SER A 77 15.09 -10.75 -16.50
C SER A 77 14.82 -12.11 -17.13
N SER A 78 15.90 -12.86 -17.34
CA SER A 78 15.85 -14.25 -17.82
C SER A 78 16.19 -15.24 -16.71
N SER A 79 16.51 -14.73 -15.51
CA SER A 79 16.88 -15.49 -14.33
C SER A 79 16.43 -14.74 -13.07
N LEU A 80 16.14 -15.51 -12.02
CA LEU A 80 15.79 -14.97 -10.71
C LEU A 80 16.94 -14.16 -10.10
N GLU A 81 18.18 -14.58 -10.33
CA GLU A 81 19.38 -13.89 -9.84
C GLU A 81 19.46 -12.45 -10.36
N LEU A 82 19.26 -12.25 -11.66
CA LEU A 82 19.25 -10.91 -12.27
C LEU A 82 18.08 -10.06 -11.75
N ALA A 83 16.89 -10.66 -11.58
CA ALA A 83 15.74 -9.96 -11.04
C ALA A 83 16.00 -9.47 -9.61
N VAL A 84 16.54 -10.34 -8.76
CA VAL A 84 16.88 -10.02 -7.36
C VAL A 84 17.99 -8.99 -7.28
N ALA A 85 19.06 -9.14 -8.06
CA ALA A 85 20.20 -8.23 -8.05
C ALA A 85 19.81 -6.83 -8.54
N SER A 86 19.04 -6.75 -9.64
CA SER A 86 18.56 -5.47 -10.17
C SER A 86 17.57 -4.79 -9.23
N PHE A 87 16.63 -5.53 -8.64
CA PHE A 87 15.71 -5.00 -7.62
C PHE A 87 16.46 -4.38 -6.43
N HIS A 88 17.39 -5.13 -5.83
CA HIS A 88 18.16 -4.62 -4.69
C HIS A 88 19.00 -3.40 -5.07
N LEU A 89 19.64 -3.42 -6.24
CA LEU A 89 20.42 -2.29 -6.72
C LEU A 89 19.54 -1.03 -6.89
N LEU A 90 18.37 -1.15 -7.49
CA LEU A 90 17.44 -0.02 -7.63
C LEU A 90 16.97 0.53 -6.27
N MET A 91 16.71 -0.36 -5.30
CA MET A 91 16.33 0.01 -3.94
C MET A 91 17.46 0.74 -3.21
N ASP A 92 18.72 0.28 -3.35
CA ASP A 92 19.88 0.91 -2.72
C ASP A 92 20.20 2.26 -3.36
N LEU A 93 20.14 2.35 -4.68
CA LEU A 93 20.29 3.60 -5.44
C LEU A 93 19.24 4.64 -5.03
N GLY A 94 17.97 4.24 -4.91
CA GLY A 94 16.89 5.13 -4.48
C GLY A 94 17.02 5.64 -3.04
N LYS A 95 17.66 4.87 -2.16
CA LYS A 95 17.97 5.30 -0.78
C LYS A 95 19.12 6.30 -0.74
N GLN A 96 20.17 6.06 -1.53
CA GLN A 96 21.36 6.93 -1.55
C GLN A 96 21.10 8.24 -2.29
N TYR A 97 20.31 8.19 -3.37
CA TYR A 97 19.99 9.33 -4.23
C TYR A 97 18.47 9.56 -4.31
N PRO A 98 17.81 9.92 -3.19
CA PRO A 98 16.38 10.14 -3.18
C PRO A 98 16.01 11.37 -4.01
N ARG A 99 14.96 11.22 -4.84
CA ARG A 99 14.41 12.34 -5.62
C ARG A 99 13.88 13.46 -4.73
N THR A 100 13.15 13.07 -3.69
CA THR A 100 12.45 13.99 -2.81
C THR A 100 12.95 13.77 -1.39
N TYR A 101 13.43 14.82 -0.74
CA TYR A 101 13.91 14.76 0.64
C TYR A 101 13.72 16.09 1.36
N LEU A 102 13.88 16.07 2.68
CA LEU A 102 13.81 17.27 3.51
C LEU A 102 15.23 17.70 3.87
N THR A 103 15.53 18.98 3.69
CA THR A 103 16.75 19.61 4.19
C THR A 103 16.44 20.52 5.34
N ASP A 104 17.28 20.52 6.36
CA ASP A 104 17.23 21.50 7.43
C ASP A 104 18.23 22.60 7.10
N SER A 105 17.74 23.77 6.70
CA SER A 105 18.56 24.96 6.50
C SER A 105 18.03 26.04 7.43
N ASP A 106 18.91 26.57 8.27
CA ASP A 106 18.62 27.67 9.20
C ASP A 106 17.40 27.42 10.13
N GLY A 107 17.20 26.17 10.57
CA GLY A 107 16.10 25.78 11.46
C GLY A 107 14.74 25.65 10.79
N HIS A 108 14.68 25.79 9.46
CA HIS A 108 13.51 25.53 8.64
C HIS A 108 13.72 24.29 7.78
N GLN A 109 12.84 23.30 7.94
CA GLN A 109 12.78 22.15 7.04
C GLN A 109 12.16 22.57 5.70
N SER A 110 12.93 22.51 4.63
CA SER A 110 12.49 22.73 3.26
C SER A 110 12.43 21.42 2.47
N LEU A 111 11.40 21.26 1.66
CA LEU A 111 11.29 20.15 0.73
C LEU A 111 12.15 20.41 -0.50
N VAL A 112 13.04 19.48 -0.82
CA VAL A 112 13.84 19.50 -2.04
C VAL A 112 13.33 18.41 -2.98
N VAL A 113 13.05 18.78 -4.22
CA VAL A 113 12.67 17.86 -5.31
C VAL A 113 13.71 18.00 -6.42
N VAL A 114 14.53 16.98 -6.60
CA VAL A 114 15.52 16.93 -7.69
C VAL A 114 14.76 16.63 -8.98
N LYS A 115 14.73 17.59 -9.92
CA LYS A 115 13.97 17.42 -11.17
C LYS A 115 14.68 16.49 -12.14
N GLU A 116 16.00 16.48 -12.09
CA GLU A 116 16.90 15.72 -12.95
C GLU A 116 17.04 14.25 -12.51
N SER A 117 16.48 13.87 -11.36
CA SER A 117 16.54 12.49 -10.89
C SER A 117 15.70 11.57 -11.78
N TRP A 118 16.19 10.35 -11.99
CA TRP A 118 15.49 9.32 -12.75
C TRP A 118 14.12 8.95 -12.13
N LEU A 119 13.17 8.58 -13.00
CA LEU A 119 11.80 8.21 -12.63
C LEU A 119 11.33 7.00 -13.46
N PRO A 120 10.74 5.96 -12.83
CA PRO A 120 10.19 4.82 -13.57
C PRO A 120 8.84 5.12 -14.22
N PHE A 121 8.22 6.27 -13.90
CA PHE A 121 6.88 6.61 -14.37
C PHE A 121 6.90 7.67 -15.47
N LEU A 122 6.05 7.47 -16.49
CA LEU A 122 5.76 8.47 -17.50
C LEU A 122 4.54 9.29 -17.07
N ILE A 123 4.77 10.35 -16.29
CA ILE A 123 3.72 11.19 -15.72
C ILE A 123 3.76 12.58 -16.36
N GLY A 124 2.67 12.97 -17.03
CA GLY A 124 2.48 14.27 -17.67
C GLY A 124 2.11 14.19 -19.15
N ASN A 125 1.44 15.22 -19.68
CA ASN A 125 1.28 15.39 -21.12
C ASN A 125 2.65 15.83 -21.68
N GLY A 126 3.23 14.99 -22.54
CA GLY A 126 4.63 15.04 -22.96
C GLY A 126 5.17 16.45 -23.27
N SER A 127 6.25 16.83 -22.57
CA SER A 127 7.12 17.93 -23.00
C SER A 127 8.51 17.94 -22.32
N LEU A 128 8.88 16.95 -21.49
CA LEU A 128 10.26 16.88 -20.96
C LEU A 128 11.23 16.16 -21.91
N SER A 129 10.79 15.78 -23.11
CA SER A 129 11.56 14.93 -24.04
C SER A 129 11.83 15.58 -25.40
N SER A 130 11.84 16.90 -25.50
CA SER A 130 12.13 17.56 -26.79
C SER A 130 13.60 17.93 -27.01
N GLU A 131 14.47 17.89 -25.99
CA GLU A 131 15.83 18.42 -26.10
C GLU A 131 16.95 17.38 -25.90
N ILE A 132 16.63 16.09 -25.85
CA ILE A 132 17.64 15.05 -25.62
C ILE A 132 17.64 14.11 -26.83
N GLY A 133 18.60 14.33 -27.71
CA GLY A 133 18.75 13.63 -28.99
C GLY A 133 18.84 12.11 -28.82
N GLY A 134 17.95 11.41 -29.52
CA GLY A 134 17.95 9.95 -29.60
C GLY A 134 16.62 9.43 -30.15
N ASN A 135 16.57 9.18 -31.46
CA ASN A 135 15.42 8.57 -32.14
C ASN A 135 15.22 7.10 -31.70
N ALA A 136 14.65 6.88 -30.52
CA ALA A 136 14.00 5.62 -30.14
C ALA A 136 13.07 5.87 -28.94
N ARG A 137 11.75 5.84 -29.19
CA ARG A 137 10.64 5.57 -28.26
C ARG A 137 10.98 5.47 -26.76
N ILE A 138 11.35 6.59 -26.12
CA ILE A 138 11.57 6.67 -24.66
C ILE A 138 10.28 6.28 -23.90
N SER A 139 9.11 6.37 -24.55
CA SER A 139 7.81 5.97 -24.01
C SER A 139 7.59 4.47 -23.84
N ASP A 140 8.33 3.61 -24.55
CA ASP A 140 7.98 2.18 -24.63
C ASP A 140 8.41 1.39 -23.39
N HIS A 141 9.22 1.97 -22.50
CA HIS A 141 9.84 1.26 -21.40
C HIS A 141 9.48 1.76 -19.99
N LEU A 142 8.93 2.97 -19.86
CA LEU A 142 8.44 3.53 -18.60
C LEU A 142 7.01 3.07 -18.24
N PHE A 143 6.65 3.23 -16.98
CA PHE A 143 5.31 2.95 -16.46
C PHE A 143 4.40 4.15 -16.62
N ASP A 144 3.48 4.08 -17.58
CA ASP A 144 2.33 4.97 -17.59
C ASP A 144 1.20 4.40 -16.71
N PRO A 145 0.18 5.21 -16.37
CA PRO A 145 -0.86 4.78 -15.45
C PRO A 145 -1.63 3.53 -15.92
N SER A 146 -1.74 3.30 -17.22
CA SER A 146 -2.32 2.06 -17.78
C SER A 146 -1.44 0.85 -17.54
N ARG A 147 -0.12 0.95 -17.77
CA ARG A 147 0.82 -0.14 -17.50
C ARG A 147 0.89 -0.52 -16.03
N PHE A 148 0.73 0.45 -15.14
CA PHE A 148 0.64 0.19 -13.71
C PHE A 148 -0.62 -0.64 -13.37
N SER A 149 -1.77 -0.34 -13.99
CA SER A 149 -2.98 -1.19 -13.85
C SER A 149 -2.75 -2.60 -14.38
N LEU A 150 -2.18 -2.73 -15.58
CA LEU A 150 -1.89 -4.01 -16.20
C LEU A 150 -0.93 -4.87 -15.37
N LEU A 151 0.02 -4.26 -14.66
CA LEU A 151 0.90 -5.00 -13.75
C LEU A 151 0.10 -5.65 -12.61
N ILE A 152 -0.89 -4.96 -12.06
CA ILE A 152 -1.73 -5.52 -11.00
C ILE A 152 -2.63 -6.63 -11.55
N GLU A 153 -3.21 -6.43 -12.73
CA GLU A 153 -3.98 -7.46 -13.43
C GLU A 153 -3.13 -8.72 -13.68
N ALA A 154 -1.89 -8.56 -14.13
CA ALA A 154 -0.96 -9.66 -14.36
C ALA A 154 -0.55 -10.41 -13.08
N MET A 155 -0.60 -9.76 -11.90
CA MET A 155 -0.39 -10.42 -10.61
C MET A 155 -1.66 -11.09 -10.07
N VAL A 156 -2.82 -10.67 -10.54
CA VAL A 156 -4.15 -11.20 -10.18
C VAL A 156 -4.49 -12.46 -10.96
N GLU A 157 -4.11 -12.52 -12.24
CA GLU A 157 -4.35 -13.69 -13.08
C GLU A 157 -3.54 -14.92 -12.60
N PRO A 158 -4.18 -16.10 -12.45
CA PRO A 158 -3.48 -17.31 -12.06
C PRO A 158 -2.52 -17.74 -13.17
N THR A 159 -1.22 -17.65 -12.91
CA THR A 159 -0.21 -18.26 -13.78
C THR A 159 -0.43 -19.76 -13.80
N ASN A 160 -0.70 -20.34 -14.98
CA ASN A 160 -0.74 -21.78 -15.14
C ASN A 160 0.63 -22.35 -14.70
N PRO A 161 0.64 -23.24 -13.68
CA PRO A 161 1.88 -23.69 -13.03
C PRO A 161 2.69 -24.69 -13.87
N THR A 162 2.27 -24.98 -15.10
CA THR A 162 2.89 -26.00 -15.95
C THR A 162 4.11 -25.54 -16.74
N ASP A 163 4.42 -24.23 -16.74
CA ASP A 163 5.64 -23.68 -17.35
C ASP A 163 6.49 -22.99 -16.27
N ASP A 164 7.71 -23.48 -16.03
CA ASP A 164 8.68 -22.89 -15.09
C ASP A 164 8.95 -21.39 -15.36
N ASN A 165 8.81 -20.98 -16.62
CA ASN A 165 8.96 -19.58 -17.06
C ASN A 165 7.85 -18.66 -16.50
N ASN A 166 6.68 -19.22 -16.16
CA ASN A 166 5.57 -18.46 -15.57
C ASN A 166 5.84 -18.11 -14.10
N GLY A 167 6.56 -18.97 -13.36
CA GLY A 167 6.89 -18.74 -11.95
C GLY A 167 7.87 -17.58 -11.75
N ILE A 168 8.95 -17.54 -12.54
CA ILE A 168 9.91 -16.43 -12.53
C ILE A 168 9.20 -15.13 -12.90
N LYS A 169 8.33 -15.15 -13.91
CA LYS A 169 7.62 -13.93 -14.33
C LYS A 169 6.67 -13.38 -13.26
N ALA A 170 6.01 -14.26 -12.51
CA ALA A 170 5.17 -13.86 -11.38
C ALA A 170 6.00 -13.13 -10.30
N ILE A 171 7.16 -13.68 -9.96
CA ILE A 171 8.09 -13.09 -8.98
C ILE A 171 8.63 -11.74 -9.48
N GLU A 172 9.02 -11.64 -10.75
CA GLU A 172 9.46 -10.39 -11.35
C GLU A 172 8.38 -9.30 -11.26
N ASN A 173 7.13 -9.64 -11.57
CA ASN A 173 6.01 -8.70 -11.47
C ASN A 173 5.79 -8.24 -10.02
N MET A 174 5.91 -9.15 -9.05
CA MET A 174 5.85 -8.84 -7.62
C MET A 174 6.96 -7.88 -7.20
N MET A 175 8.22 -8.15 -7.54
CA MET A 175 9.37 -7.27 -7.24
C MET A 175 9.23 -5.91 -7.92
N LEU A 176 8.78 -5.89 -9.17
CA LEU A 176 8.54 -4.66 -9.91
C LEU A 176 7.45 -3.82 -9.26
N PHE A 177 6.36 -4.44 -8.82
CA PHE A 177 5.31 -3.76 -8.05
C PHE A 177 5.85 -3.20 -6.74
N GLN A 178 6.58 -4.01 -5.96
CA GLN A 178 7.20 -3.58 -4.70
C GLN A 178 8.09 -2.35 -4.92
N TYR A 179 8.92 -2.37 -5.95
CA TYR A 179 9.81 -1.28 -6.31
C TYR A 179 9.05 0.01 -6.68
N LEU A 180 8.02 -0.10 -7.52
CA LEU A 180 7.20 1.04 -7.93
C LEU A 180 6.47 1.66 -6.74
N VAL A 181 5.92 0.85 -5.84
CA VAL A 181 5.28 1.35 -4.61
C VAL A 181 6.29 2.04 -3.69
N ASN A 182 7.48 1.47 -3.49
CA ASN A 182 8.51 2.10 -2.68
C ASN A 182 8.97 3.44 -3.28
N THR A 183 8.99 3.57 -4.60
CA THR A 183 9.28 4.84 -5.29
C THR A 183 8.17 5.88 -5.04
N LEU A 184 6.91 5.47 -5.06
CA LEU A 184 5.78 6.34 -4.71
C LEU A 184 5.86 6.78 -3.24
N GLU A 185 6.22 5.87 -2.32
CA GLU A 185 6.40 6.16 -0.89
C GLU A 185 7.53 7.15 -0.63
N ALA A 186 8.69 6.94 -1.27
CA ALA A 186 9.84 7.82 -1.16
C ALA A 186 9.55 9.26 -1.62
N ASP A 187 8.62 9.45 -2.57
CA ASP A 187 8.14 10.78 -2.95
C ASP A 187 7.05 11.30 -2.01
N PHE A 188 6.12 10.44 -1.57
CA PHE A 188 4.94 10.81 -0.79
C PHE A 188 5.29 11.22 0.65
N VAL A 189 6.15 10.47 1.35
CA VAL A 189 6.42 10.68 2.78
C VAL A 189 7.05 12.04 3.08
N PRO A 190 8.13 12.47 2.38
CA PRO A 190 8.71 13.80 2.60
C PRO A 190 7.73 14.93 2.28
N ARG A 191 6.92 14.77 1.22
CA ARG A 191 5.86 15.72 0.84
C ARG A 191 4.80 15.84 1.93
N HIS A 192 4.40 14.73 2.54
CA HIS A 192 3.45 14.73 3.65
C HIS A 192 3.96 15.49 4.87
N ILE A 193 5.22 15.29 5.25
CA ILE A 193 5.84 16.02 6.36
C ILE A 193 5.92 17.53 6.04
N ALA A 194 6.30 17.89 4.82
CA ALA A 194 6.36 19.29 4.38
C ALA A 194 4.98 19.96 4.34
N TYR A 195 3.95 19.25 3.86
CA TYR A 195 2.58 19.72 3.81
C TYR A 195 2.03 19.99 5.22
N LYS A 196 2.24 19.10 6.19
CA LYS A 196 1.77 19.34 7.58
C LYS A 196 2.30 20.63 8.19
N LYS A 197 3.43 21.14 7.71
CA LYS A 197 4.05 22.40 8.18
C LYS A 197 3.61 23.62 7.38
N SER A 198 3.49 23.48 6.07
CA SER A 198 3.23 24.59 5.15
C SER A 198 1.75 24.79 4.80
N LEU A 199 0.95 23.71 4.90
CA LEU A 199 -0.40 23.58 4.35
C LEU A 199 -0.48 23.90 2.85
N ASP A 200 0.62 23.77 2.11
CA ASP A 200 0.62 24.05 0.67
C ASP A 200 0.18 22.81 -0.14
N TRP A 201 -1.05 22.84 -0.65
CA TRP A 201 -1.61 21.77 -1.49
C TRP A 201 -0.78 21.49 -2.76
N VAL A 202 -0.03 22.47 -3.27
CA VAL A 202 0.79 22.29 -4.48
C VAL A 202 1.81 21.16 -4.30
N ILE A 203 2.34 21.00 -3.09
CA ILE A 203 3.29 19.94 -2.72
C ILE A 203 2.72 18.55 -3.07
N PHE A 204 1.44 18.32 -2.77
CA PHE A 204 0.76 17.05 -3.04
C PHE A 204 0.18 16.97 -4.44
N ARG A 205 -0.27 18.09 -5.01
CA ARG A 205 -0.72 18.14 -6.40
C ARG A 205 0.36 17.59 -7.36
N GLU A 206 1.62 17.90 -7.06
CA GLU A 206 2.80 17.47 -7.83
C GLU A 206 3.41 16.15 -7.35
N SER A 207 2.80 15.46 -6.38
CA SER A 207 3.27 14.14 -5.96
C SER A 207 3.04 13.10 -7.04
N LEU A 208 3.96 12.14 -7.16
CA LEU A 208 3.86 11.06 -8.16
C LEU A 208 2.56 10.27 -7.97
N LEU A 209 2.18 10.01 -6.72
CA LEU A 209 0.94 9.31 -6.39
C LEU A 209 -0.28 10.09 -6.86
N ASN A 210 -0.38 11.39 -6.57
CA ASN A 210 -1.52 12.20 -7.01
C ASN A 210 -1.62 12.24 -8.54
N MET A 211 -0.51 12.41 -9.24
CA MET A 211 -0.51 12.47 -10.69
C MET A 211 -0.85 11.12 -11.34
N LEU A 212 -0.40 10.01 -10.76
CA LEU A 212 -0.75 8.65 -11.19
C LEU A 212 -2.27 8.42 -11.08
N LEU A 213 -2.85 8.71 -9.91
CA LEU A 213 -4.28 8.50 -9.63
C LEU A 213 -5.19 9.49 -10.36
N ALA A 214 -4.73 10.72 -10.60
CA ALA A 214 -5.48 11.73 -11.35
C ALA A 214 -5.52 11.46 -12.86
N SER A 215 -4.68 10.54 -13.36
CA SER A 215 -4.61 10.24 -14.79
C SER A 215 -5.91 9.64 -15.33
N ARG A 216 -6.31 10.12 -16.52
CA ARG A 216 -7.46 9.56 -17.26
C ARG A 216 -7.20 8.16 -17.80
N LYS A 217 -5.93 7.75 -17.92
CA LYS A 217 -5.54 6.42 -18.38
C LYS A 217 -5.74 5.34 -17.32
N LEU A 218 -5.92 5.72 -16.05
CA LEU A 218 -6.14 4.79 -14.95
C LEU A 218 -7.65 4.61 -14.70
N ALA A 219 -8.14 3.39 -14.86
CA ALA A 219 -9.49 3.02 -14.47
C ALA A 219 -9.56 2.81 -12.94
N PHE A 220 -9.59 3.90 -12.17
CA PHE A 220 -9.41 3.89 -10.70
C PHE A 220 -10.27 2.85 -9.96
N LYS A 221 -11.56 2.71 -10.32
CA LYS A 221 -12.44 1.73 -9.67
C LYS A 221 -11.94 0.29 -9.87
N SER A 222 -11.70 -0.11 -11.12
CA SER A 222 -11.19 -1.45 -11.45
C SER A 222 -9.79 -1.69 -10.86
N PHE A 223 -8.95 -0.66 -10.84
CA PHE A 223 -7.65 -0.71 -10.17
C PHE A 223 -7.78 -1.06 -8.68
N VAL A 224 -8.69 -0.39 -7.94
CA VAL A 224 -8.93 -0.68 -6.52
C VAL A 224 -9.52 -2.08 -6.33
N GLU A 225 -10.44 -2.52 -7.18
CA GLU A 225 -11.02 -3.87 -7.16
C GLU A 225 -9.93 -4.95 -7.36
N ASN A 226 -9.03 -4.77 -8.33
CA ASN A 226 -7.92 -5.70 -8.57
C ASN A 226 -6.94 -5.73 -7.39
N CYS A 227 -6.62 -4.58 -6.80
CA CYS A 227 -5.83 -4.50 -5.56
C CYS A 227 -6.51 -5.25 -4.40
N MET A 228 -7.82 -5.09 -4.24
CA MET A 228 -8.57 -5.83 -3.22
C MET A 228 -8.54 -7.33 -3.48
N TYR A 229 -8.72 -7.76 -4.73
CA TYR A 229 -8.67 -9.17 -5.09
C TYR A 229 -7.30 -9.79 -4.80
N LEU A 230 -6.20 -9.07 -5.09
CA LEU A 230 -4.84 -9.50 -4.73
C LEU A 230 -4.68 -9.70 -3.21
N LEU A 231 -5.18 -8.75 -2.41
CA LEU A 231 -5.17 -8.82 -0.95
C LEU A 231 -5.95 -10.03 -0.42
N LEU A 232 -7.10 -10.33 -1.04
CA LEU A 232 -7.99 -11.43 -0.64
C LEU A 232 -7.46 -12.80 -1.05
N ASN A 233 -6.95 -12.94 -2.28
CA ASN A 233 -6.49 -14.21 -2.82
C ASN A 233 -5.30 -14.79 -2.06
N GLN A 234 -4.37 -13.93 -1.65
CA GLN A 234 -3.18 -14.38 -0.93
C GLN A 234 -3.51 -14.77 0.51
N PHE A 235 -4.48 -14.10 1.15
CA PHE A 235 -5.02 -14.53 2.46
C PHE A 235 -5.66 -15.93 2.39
N HIS A 236 -6.37 -16.25 1.30
CA HIS A 236 -6.94 -17.58 1.10
C HIS A 236 -5.88 -18.67 0.89
N ARG A 237 -4.70 -18.33 0.36
CA ARG A 237 -3.56 -19.23 0.25
C ARG A 237 -2.94 -19.50 1.63
N GLU A 238 -2.67 -18.46 2.42
CA GLU A 238 -2.18 -18.57 3.82
C GLU A 238 -3.12 -19.41 4.70
N ALA A 239 -4.44 -19.23 4.57
CA ALA A 239 -5.43 -19.99 5.33
C ALA A 239 -5.52 -21.47 4.92
N LYS A 240 -5.21 -21.79 3.66
CA LYS A 240 -5.22 -23.17 3.14
C LYS A 240 -3.94 -23.91 3.54
N ASP A 241 -2.79 -23.24 3.45
CA ASP A 241 -1.49 -23.80 3.83
C ASP A 241 -1.40 -24.08 5.35
N ALA A 242 -2.03 -23.23 6.17
CA ALA A 242 -2.16 -23.44 7.62
C ALA A 242 -3.00 -24.68 8.01
N VAL A 243 -3.90 -25.14 7.12
CA VAL A 243 -4.76 -26.31 7.34
C VAL A 243 -4.10 -27.58 6.78
N GLU A 244 -3.44 -27.51 5.62
CA GLU A 244 -2.74 -28.64 4.99
C GLU A 244 -1.41 -29.00 5.68
N GLY A 245 -0.77 -28.08 6.42
CA GLY A 245 0.43 -28.35 7.23
C GLY A 245 0.25 -29.33 8.41
N SER A 246 -0.91 -29.97 8.53
CA SER A 246 -1.24 -30.90 9.62
C SER A 246 -1.37 -32.38 9.22
N ILE A 247 -1.11 -32.73 7.94
CA ILE A 247 -1.11 -34.14 7.50
C ILE A 247 0.12 -34.40 6.60
N PRO A 248 1.17 -35.08 7.09
CA PRO A 248 2.20 -35.61 6.22
C PRO A 248 1.65 -36.86 5.52
N SER A 249 1.44 -36.78 4.20
CA SER A 249 1.24 -37.98 3.39
C SER A 249 2.60 -38.64 3.18
N GLU A 250 2.80 -39.81 3.79
CA GLU A 250 3.97 -40.65 3.54
C GLU A 250 4.00 -41.07 2.07
N GLY A 251 5.06 -40.66 1.37
CA GLY A 251 5.47 -41.31 0.13
C GLY A 251 5.74 -40.41 -1.07
N GLU A 252 6.68 -39.47 -0.98
CA GLU A 252 7.31 -38.91 -2.19
C GLU A 252 8.72 -38.36 -1.88
N ALA A 253 9.59 -39.25 -1.41
CA ALA A 253 11.01 -38.98 -1.29
C ALA A 253 11.70 -39.24 -2.64
N LYS A 254 11.90 -38.20 -3.45
CA LYS A 254 13.08 -37.93 -4.32
C LYS A 254 12.80 -36.89 -5.44
N SER A 255 12.36 -35.69 -5.09
CA SER A 255 12.54 -34.45 -5.89
C SER A 255 12.17 -33.17 -5.10
N ALA A 256 11.94 -33.28 -3.79
CA ALA A 256 11.30 -32.24 -3.01
C ALA A 256 12.16 -30.98 -2.80
N SER A 257 13.50 -31.05 -2.73
CA SER A 257 14.31 -29.93 -2.23
C SER A 257 14.32 -28.66 -3.10
N ASP A 258 14.27 -28.78 -4.44
CA ASP A 258 14.29 -27.62 -5.34
C ASP A 258 12.89 -27.03 -5.60
N MET A 259 11.85 -27.87 -5.60
CA MET A 259 10.47 -27.39 -5.68
C MET A 259 10.03 -26.71 -4.37
N ASP A 260 10.50 -27.19 -3.21
CA ASP A 260 10.22 -26.55 -1.93
C ASP A 260 10.89 -25.17 -1.83
N SER A 261 12.12 -25.00 -2.37
CA SER A 261 12.82 -23.71 -2.30
C SER A 261 12.20 -22.63 -3.20
N SER A 262 11.75 -23.00 -4.41
CA SER A 262 11.07 -22.08 -5.34
C SER A 262 9.67 -21.67 -4.85
N LEU A 263 8.92 -22.60 -4.26
CA LEU A 263 7.62 -22.31 -3.63
C LEU A 263 7.78 -21.42 -2.38
N ASN A 264 8.78 -21.69 -1.54
CA ASN A 264 9.09 -20.85 -0.38
C ASN A 264 9.50 -19.42 -0.77
N TYR A 265 10.25 -19.28 -1.87
CA TYR A 265 10.64 -17.96 -2.37
C TYR A 265 9.44 -17.19 -2.95
N LEU A 266 8.57 -17.86 -3.72
CA LEU A 266 7.33 -17.26 -4.23
C LEU A 266 6.41 -16.81 -3.08
N LEU A 267 6.31 -17.60 -2.01
CA LEU A 267 5.54 -17.25 -0.81
C LEU A 267 6.14 -16.00 -0.14
N LEU A 268 7.45 -15.96 0.07
CA LEU A 268 8.14 -14.81 0.66
C LEU A 268 7.91 -13.51 -0.16
N GLU A 269 8.03 -13.57 -1.48
CA GLU A 269 7.80 -12.41 -2.33
C GLU A 269 6.32 -12.02 -2.40
N SER A 270 5.41 -12.97 -2.24
CA SER A 270 3.98 -12.67 -2.10
C SER A 270 3.69 -11.89 -0.80
N GLU A 271 4.26 -12.29 0.33
CA GLU A 271 4.12 -11.55 1.60
C GLU A 271 4.66 -10.12 1.49
N ARG A 272 5.83 -9.94 0.88
CA ARG A 272 6.39 -8.60 0.64
C ARG A 272 5.52 -7.76 -0.28
N THR A 273 4.93 -8.38 -1.30
CA THR A 273 3.97 -7.73 -2.20
C THR A 273 2.73 -7.28 -1.44
N LEU A 274 2.22 -8.06 -0.47
CA LEU A 274 1.13 -7.63 0.41
C LEU A 274 1.51 -6.44 1.28
N VAL A 275 2.74 -6.41 1.81
CA VAL A 275 3.24 -5.25 2.56
C VAL A 275 3.22 -4.00 1.67
N SER A 276 3.75 -4.09 0.45
CA SER A 276 3.69 -2.98 -0.53
C SER A 276 2.25 -2.61 -0.90
N LEU A 277 1.35 -3.57 -1.08
CA LEU A 277 -0.05 -3.31 -1.38
C LEU A 277 -0.75 -2.56 -0.24
N ARG A 278 -0.53 -2.98 1.01
CA ARG A 278 -1.03 -2.29 2.20
C ARG A 278 -0.50 -0.85 2.28
N LYS A 279 0.80 -0.65 2.04
CA LYS A 279 1.41 0.69 1.97
C LYS A 279 0.74 1.56 0.90
N LEU A 280 0.49 1.00 -0.28
CA LEU A 280 -0.21 1.71 -1.35
C LEU A 280 -1.61 2.14 -0.92
N PHE A 281 -2.41 1.24 -0.32
CA PHE A 281 -3.73 1.59 0.22
C PHE A 281 -3.64 2.74 1.25
N VAL A 282 -2.71 2.65 2.20
CA VAL A 282 -2.49 3.70 3.21
C VAL A 282 -2.17 5.05 2.57
N MET A 283 -1.22 5.08 1.63
CA MET A 283 -0.85 6.33 0.96
C MET A 283 -2.01 6.95 0.18
N VAL A 284 -2.80 6.12 -0.53
CA VAL A 284 -3.97 6.63 -1.27
C VAL A 284 -5.05 7.14 -0.32
N MET A 285 -5.30 6.43 0.79
CA MET A 285 -6.25 6.88 1.81
C MET A 285 -5.81 8.18 2.51
N GLU A 286 -4.52 8.31 2.86
CA GLU A 286 -3.96 9.56 3.41
C GLU A 286 -4.08 10.70 2.39
N LEU A 287 -3.80 10.44 1.12
CA LEU A 287 -3.95 11.44 0.06
C LEU A 287 -5.40 11.96 -0.05
N ASP A 288 -6.39 11.06 0.06
CA ASP A 288 -7.81 11.44 0.04
C ASP A 288 -8.18 12.29 1.26
N LEU A 289 -7.66 11.98 2.45
CA LEU A 289 -7.86 12.81 3.65
C LEU A 289 -7.25 14.19 3.50
N ILE A 290 -5.99 14.26 3.06
CA ILE A 290 -5.28 15.51 2.87
C ILE A 290 -5.96 16.38 1.83
N ARG A 291 -6.45 15.77 0.74
CA ARG A 291 -7.24 16.48 -0.27
C ARG A 291 -8.53 17.03 0.33
N LYS A 292 -9.28 16.21 1.09
CA LYS A 292 -10.51 16.65 1.76
C LYS A 292 -10.23 17.83 2.72
N GLU A 293 -9.14 17.79 3.47
CA GLU A 293 -8.72 18.87 4.35
C GLU A 293 -8.40 20.14 3.55
N ALA A 294 -7.59 20.03 2.50
CA ALA A 294 -7.27 21.14 1.60
C ALA A 294 -8.52 21.73 0.92
N ASP A 295 -9.47 20.88 0.51
CA ASP A 295 -10.76 21.30 -0.06
C ASP A 295 -11.57 22.10 0.98
N THR A 296 -11.62 21.66 2.24
CA THR A 296 -12.33 22.36 3.32
C THR A 296 -11.72 23.71 3.66
N LEU A 297 -10.40 23.85 3.49
CA LEU A 297 -9.66 25.09 3.67
C LEU A 297 -9.67 25.98 2.42
N GLY A 298 -10.26 25.52 1.32
CA GLY A 298 -10.32 26.27 0.05
C GLY A 298 -8.98 26.37 -0.69
N LEU A 299 -8.04 25.47 -0.40
CA LEU A 299 -6.68 25.46 -0.97
C LEU A 299 -6.59 24.74 -2.33
N THR A 300 -7.64 24.03 -2.69
CA THR A 300 -7.76 23.25 -3.94
C THR A 300 -8.49 24.05 -5.02
N SER A 301 -8.13 23.81 -6.28
CA SER A 301 -8.80 24.40 -7.44
C SER A 301 -9.75 23.41 -8.13
N ARG A 302 -10.60 23.92 -9.03
CA ARG A 302 -11.44 23.04 -9.89
C ARG A 302 -10.64 22.09 -10.77
N ALA A 303 -9.39 22.46 -11.11
CA ALA A 303 -8.50 21.61 -11.88
C ALA A 303 -8.05 20.39 -11.07
N ASP A 304 -8.08 20.45 -9.73
CA ASP A 304 -7.70 19.33 -8.86
C ASP A 304 -8.81 18.26 -8.73
N GLY A 305 -10.04 18.57 -9.18
CA GLY A 305 -11.22 17.68 -9.13
C GLY A 305 -11.29 16.61 -10.23
N PHE A 306 -10.19 15.89 -10.48
CA PHE A 306 -10.11 14.77 -11.43
C PHE A 306 -10.92 13.53 -10.96
N ARG A 307 -11.08 12.49 -11.81
CA ARG A 307 -11.97 11.32 -11.54
C ARG A 307 -11.68 10.60 -10.22
N SER A 308 -10.41 10.40 -9.85
CA SER A 308 -10.06 9.83 -8.54
C SER A 308 -10.46 10.76 -7.38
N ALA A 309 -10.37 12.08 -7.54
CA ALA A 309 -10.87 13.04 -6.56
C ALA A 309 -12.40 13.03 -6.41
N ARG A 310 -13.14 12.44 -7.36
CA ARG A 310 -14.60 12.28 -7.26
C ARG A 310 -15.02 10.98 -6.58
N ASN A 311 -14.14 9.98 -6.55
CA ASN A 311 -14.40 8.67 -5.97
C ASN A 311 -13.29 8.36 -4.95
N PRO A 312 -13.44 8.76 -3.67
CA PRO A 312 -12.51 8.39 -2.62
C PRO A 312 -12.31 6.87 -2.57
N ILE A 313 -11.09 6.40 -2.32
CA ILE A 313 -10.77 4.96 -2.28
C ILE A 313 -11.64 4.24 -1.25
N MET A 314 -11.95 4.92 -0.13
CA MET A 314 -12.81 4.43 0.93
C MET A 314 -14.23 4.13 0.43
N GLU A 315 -14.81 4.99 -0.42
CA GLU A 315 -16.14 4.75 -0.99
C GLU A 315 -16.12 3.50 -1.90
N VAL A 316 -15.07 3.33 -2.70
CA VAL A 316 -14.92 2.16 -3.60
C VAL A 316 -14.77 0.86 -2.80
N ILE A 317 -13.91 0.85 -1.77
CA ILE A 317 -13.73 -0.31 -0.88
C ILE A 317 -15.05 -0.66 -0.20
N LEU A 318 -15.75 0.34 0.37
CA LEU A 318 -17.01 0.10 1.04
C LEU A 318 -18.08 -0.43 0.10
N ASP A 319 -18.18 0.10 -1.11
CA ASP A 319 -19.13 -0.40 -2.11
C ASP A 319 -18.85 -1.86 -2.44
N GLU A 320 -17.58 -2.22 -2.66
CA GLU A 320 -17.18 -3.59 -2.97
C GLU A 320 -17.42 -4.56 -1.80
N LEU A 321 -17.07 -4.17 -0.57
CA LEU A 321 -17.32 -4.98 0.63
C LEU A 321 -18.81 -5.14 0.94
N THR A 322 -19.64 -4.14 0.60
CA THR A 322 -21.09 -4.22 0.79
C THR A 322 -21.78 -5.05 -0.29
N TYR A 323 -21.22 -5.08 -1.50
CA TYR A 323 -21.72 -5.90 -2.59
C TYR A 323 -21.34 -7.37 -2.40
N ASN A 324 -20.08 -7.63 -2.06
CA ASN A 324 -19.51 -8.96 -1.84
C ASN A 324 -19.24 -9.21 -0.35
N ILE A 325 -20.29 -9.57 0.40
CA ILE A 325 -20.22 -9.80 1.86
C ILE A 325 -19.16 -10.86 2.22
N SER A 326 -18.92 -11.84 1.35
CA SER A 326 -17.87 -12.86 1.53
C SER A 326 -16.46 -12.29 1.64
N TYR A 327 -16.20 -11.12 1.06
CA TYR A 327 -14.90 -10.45 1.12
C TYR A 327 -14.68 -9.70 2.42
N LEU A 328 -15.74 -9.42 3.20
CA LEU A 328 -15.63 -8.60 4.41
C LEU A 328 -14.69 -9.20 5.45
N SER A 329 -14.87 -10.48 5.80
CA SER A 329 -14.04 -11.13 6.81
C SER A 329 -12.58 -11.27 6.35
N PRO A 330 -12.29 -11.84 5.15
CA PRO A 330 -10.91 -11.95 4.69
C PRO A 330 -10.23 -10.58 4.53
N PHE A 331 -10.95 -9.56 4.06
CA PHE A 331 -10.40 -8.20 3.93
C PHE A 331 -10.00 -7.61 5.28
N LEU A 332 -10.89 -7.66 6.28
CA LEU A 332 -10.59 -7.14 7.62
C LEU A 332 -9.48 -7.93 8.33
N LEU A 333 -9.30 -9.21 8.00
CA LEU A 333 -8.19 -10.02 8.47
C LEU A 333 -6.89 -9.75 7.72
N ALA A 334 -6.93 -9.44 6.43
CA ALA A 334 -5.74 -9.14 5.63
C ALA A 334 -5.23 -7.70 5.83
N PHE A 335 -6.07 -6.79 6.32
CA PHE A 335 -5.72 -5.37 6.48
C PHE A 335 -5.30 -5.06 7.92
N MET A 336 -3.99 -4.90 8.15
CA MET A 336 -3.38 -4.76 9.49
C MET A 336 -3.34 -3.32 10.04
N GLU A 337 -3.62 -2.32 9.21
CA GLU A 337 -3.48 -0.91 9.59
C GLU A 337 -4.67 -0.45 10.44
N TRP A 338 -4.49 -0.44 11.77
CA TRP A 338 -5.57 -0.28 12.74
C TRP A 338 -6.37 1.02 12.58
N LYS A 339 -5.70 2.15 12.30
CA LYS A 339 -6.33 3.46 12.05
C LYS A 339 -7.38 3.37 10.93
N TRP A 340 -6.96 2.78 9.81
CA TRP A 340 -7.75 2.67 8.60
C TRP A 340 -8.79 1.56 8.69
N LYS A 341 -8.46 0.44 9.35
CA LYS A 341 -9.41 -0.63 9.68
C LYS A 341 -10.59 -0.10 10.50
N LEU A 342 -10.33 0.71 11.53
CA LEU A 342 -11.40 1.33 12.32
C LEU A 342 -12.24 2.27 11.45
N GLU A 343 -11.61 3.10 10.61
CA GLU A 343 -12.33 4.01 9.71
C GLU A 343 -13.27 3.26 8.76
N ILE A 344 -12.79 2.18 8.12
CA ILE A 344 -13.60 1.33 7.24
C ILE A 344 -14.82 0.79 8.00
N ILE A 345 -14.62 0.28 9.22
CA ILE A 345 -15.71 -0.26 10.04
C ILE A 345 -16.73 0.83 10.40
N LEU A 346 -16.27 2.02 10.81
CA LEU A 346 -17.13 3.14 11.18
C LEU A 346 -17.95 3.65 9.99
N GLN A 347 -17.33 3.76 8.81
CA GLN A 347 -18.02 4.17 7.58
C GLN A 347 -18.99 3.09 7.10
N TYR A 348 -18.66 1.81 7.27
CA TYR A 348 -19.59 0.71 6.99
C TYR A 348 -20.84 0.85 7.86
N PHE A 349 -20.69 1.08 9.17
CA PHE A 349 -21.82 1.38 10.04
C PHE A 349 -22.57 2.64 9.62
N SER A 350 -21.87 3.71 9.22
CA SER A 350 -22.46 4.96 8.72
C SER A 350 -23.43 4.72 7.57
N LYS A 351 -23.07 3.86 6.60
CA LYS A 351 -23.90 3.54 5.43
C LYS A 351 -25.26 2.95 5.79
N TYR A 352 -25.36 2.19 6.89
CA TYR A 352 -26.61 1.54 7.32
C TYR A 352 -27.30 2.24 8.49
N CYS A 353 -26.54 2.88 9.38
CA CYS A 353 -27.03 3.50 10.62
C CYS A 353 -27.22 5.01 10.50
N GLY A 354 -26.57 5.66 9.52
CA GLY A 354 -26.70 7.10 9.26
C GLY A 354 -28.11 7.46 8.81
N LYS A 355 -28.70 8.48 9.44
CA LYS A 355 -29.84 9.19 8.86
C LYS A 355 -29.36 9.79 7.54
N GLY A 356 -30.12 9.57 6.46
CA GLY A 356 -29.77 10.06 5.13
C GLY A 356 -29.59 11.57 5.13
N ALA A 357 -28.34 12.03 5.10
CA ALA A 357 -28.02 13.37 4.64
C ALA A 357 -28.00 13.29 3.11
N VAL A 358 -29.07 13.78 2.49
CA VAL A 358 -29.16 13.96 1.04
C VAL A 358 -27.98 14.83 0.61
N ARG A 359 -27.11 14.29 -0.25
CA ARG A 359 -25.91 14.95 -0.78
C ARG A 359 -26.33 16.09 -1.72
N THR A 360 -26.75 17.23 -1.18
CA THR A 360 -26.87 18.46 -1.96
C THR A 360 -25.52 19.17 -2.01
N ARG A 361 -25.18 19.67 -3.20
CA ARG A 361 -23.85 20.12 -3.65
C ARG A 361 -23.21 21.29 -2.85
N ARG A 362 -23.83 21.76 -1.75
CA ARG A 362 -23.47 22.97 -1.00
C ARG A 362 -23.82 22.99 0.49
N SER A 363 -24.20 21.89 1.13
CA SER A 363 -24.49 21.88 2.58
C SER A 363 -23.30 21.40 3.38
N ASP A 364 -23.03 22.06 4.51
CA ASP A 364 -21.89 21.88 5.41
C ASP A 364 -21.46 20.42 5.61
N ASN A 365 -20.17 20.19 5.38
CA ASN A 365 -19.49 18.89 5.35
C ASN A 365 -19.32 18.23 6.73
N SER A 366 -20.14 18.56 7.73
CA SER A 366 -20.08 17.86 9.01
C SER A 366 -20.79 16.50 8.90
N GLN A 367 -20.19 15.56 8.16
CA GLN A 367 -20.24 14.20 8.69
C GLN A 367 -19.62 14.29 10.08
N GLN A 368 -20.43 14.24 11.13
CA GLN A 368 -19.88 13.96 12.45
C GLN A 368 -19.18 12.62 12.30
N ASP A 369 -17.84 12.63 12.39
CA ASP A 369 -17.05 11.41 12.35
C ASP A 369 -17.63 10.44 13.38
N LEU A 370 -18.23 9.35 12.90
CA LEU A 370 -18.90 8.37 13.74
C LEU A 370 -17.87 7.79 14.69
N LYS A 371 -18.05 7.98 15.99
CA LYS A 371 -17.16 7.41 17.00
C LYS A 371 -17.61 5.99 17.35
N LEU A 372 -16.69 5.13 17.75
CA LEU A 372 -17.04 3.75 18.13
C LEU A 372 -18.06 3.71 19.28
N GLY A 373 -17.91 4.58 20.29
CA GLY A 373 -18.91 4.71 21.37
C GLY A 373 -20.31 5.01 20.84
N SER A 374 -20.42 5.85 19.81
CA SER A 374 -21.71 6.16 19.17
C SER A 374 -22.28 4.96 18.39
N VAL A 375 -21.43 4.16 17.73
CA VAL A 375 -21.85 2.92 17.07
C VAL A 375 -22.40 1.92 18.08
N LEU A 376 -21.71 1.72 19.21
CA LEU A 376 -22.15 0.82 20.28
C LEU A 376 -23.48 1.26 20.90
N SER A 377 -23.74 2.58 20.97
CA SER A 377 -25.01 3.12 21.46
C SER A 377 -26.21 2.65 20.63
N PHE A 378 -26.03 2.38 19.34
CA PHE A 378 -27.11 1.85 18.50
C PHE A 378 -27.51 0.41 18.88
N PHE A 379 -26.66 -0.32 19.60
CA PHE A 379 -26.92 -1.67 20.09
C PHE A 379 -27.33 -1.72 21.57
N SER A 380 -27.58 -0.56 22.20
CA SER A 380 -27.94 -0.44 23.61
C SER A 380 -29.31 -1.04 23.96
N THR A 381 -30.26 -1.05 23.01
CA THR A 381 -31.61 -1.59 23.21
C THR A 381 -31.93 -2.69 22.21
N THR A 382 -32.80 -3.63 22.59
CA THR A 382 -33.24 -4.72 21.69
C THR A 382 -33.94 -4.18 20.43
N THR A 383 -34.70 -3.08 20.56
CA THR A 383 -35.42 -2.46 19.43
C THR A 383 -34.46 -1.85 18.40
N SER A 384 -33.47 -1.08 18.86
CA SER A 384 -32.47 -0.47 17.97
C SER A 384 -31.57 -1.53 17.34
N THR A 385 -31.16 -2.54 18.11
CA THR A 385 -30.40 -3.70 17.60
C THR A 385 -31.19 -4.43 16.51
N LYS A 386 -32.49 -4.66 16.69
CA LYS A 386 -33.34 -5.31 15.69
C LYS A 386 -33.41 -4.52 14.38
N ALA A 387 -33.44 -3.19 14.46
CA ALA A 387 -33.43 -2.33 13.28
C ALA A 387 -32.11 -2.45 12.49
N ILE A 388 -30.96 -2.53 13.17
CA ILE A 388 -29.65 -2.69 12.52
C ILE A 388 -29.49 -4.08 11.92
N VAL A 389 -29.82 -5.12 12.68
CA VAL A 389 -29.75 -6.51 12.21
C VAL A 389 -30.59 -6.71 10.95
N LYS A 390 -31.75 -6.05 10.85
CA LYS A 390 -32.57 -6.07 9.63
C LYS A 390 -31.87 -5.46 8.42
N LYS A 391 -30.96 -4.49 8.60
CA LYS A 391 -30.29 -3.76 7.52
C LYS A 391 -29.01 -4.43 7.01
N MET A 392 -28.17 -4.95 7.90
CA MET A 392 -26.85 -5.50 7.55
C MET A 392 -26.68 -6.99 7.88
N GLY A 393 -27.63 -7.60 8.57
CA GLY A 393 -27.49 -8.97 9.09
C GLY A 393 -26.76 -9.02 10.44
N ALA A 394 -27.07 -10.04 11.24
CA ALA A 394 -26.49 -10.17 12.57
C ALA A 394 -25.01 -10.61 12.53
N GLU A 395 -24.65 -11.49 11.60
CA GLU A 395 -23.29 -12.03 11.46
C GLU A 395 -22.29 -10.92 11.08
N VAL A 396 -22.66 -10.07 10.12
CA VAL A 396 -21.89 -8.90 9.70
C VAL A 396 -21.73 -7.92 10.87
N ALA A 397 -22.81 -7.62 11.59
CA ALA A 397 -22.73 -6.75 12.75
C ALA A 397 -21.79 -7.28 13.85
N GLN A 398 -21.86 -8.59 14.16
CA GLN A 398 -20.98 -9.22 15.14
C GLN A 398 -19.51 -9.21 14.68
N LEU A 399 -19.25 -9.50 13.41
CA LEU A 399 -17.91 -9.47 12.82
C LEU A 399 -17.28 -8.08 12.90
N LEU A 400 -18.01 -7.05 12.46
CA LEU A 400 -17.57 -5.66 12.49
C LEU A 400 -17.30 -5.17 13.92
N LEU A 401 -18.20 -5.48 14.86
CA LEU A 401 -18.00 -5.13 16.27
C LEU A 401 -16.76 -5.83 16.86
N ALA A 402 -16.56 -7.11 16.58
CA ALA A 402 -15.41 -7.86 17.09
C ALA A 402 -14.08 -7.29 16.56
N HIS A 403 -14.01 -6.95 15.27
CA HIS A 403 -12.83 -6.28 14.72
C HIS A 403 -12.65 -4.86 15.25
N ALA A 404 -13.71 -4.08 15.47
CA ALA A 404 -13.60 -2.76 16.08
C ALA A 404 -13.05 -2.85 17.51
N TYR A 405 -13.49 -3.85 18.27
CA TYR A 405 -12.98 -4.10 19.61
C TYR A 405 -11.51 -4.55 19.61
N GLN A 406 -11.12 -5.41 18.66
CA GLN A 406 -9.72 -5.79 18.45
C GLN A 406 -8.84 -4.55 18.18
N VAL A 407 -9.30 -3.64 17.32
CA VAL A 407 -8.59 -2.38 17.06
C VAL A 407 -8.44 -1.54 18.33
N CYS A 408 -9.48 -1.44 19.16
CA CYS A 408 -9.39 -0.73 20.43
C CYS A 408 -8.31 -1.26 21.36
N LEU A 409 -8.09 -2.58 21.37
CA LEU A 409 -7.03 -3.20 22.17
C LEU A 409 -5.66 -2.83 21.62
N SER A 410 -5.45 -2.98 20.30
CA SER A 410 -4.15 -2.71 19.66
C SER A 410 -3.73 -1.24 19.75
N VAL A 411 -4.64 -0.30 19.51
CA VAL A 411 -4.37 1.15 19.55
C VAL A 411 -3.96 1.62 20.94
N ARG A 412 -4.37 0.91 22.00
CA ARG A 412 -4.00 1.25 23.38
C ARG A 412 -2.66 0.64 23.81
N SER A 413 -2.23 -0.45 23.18
CA SER A 413 -0.92 -1.05 23.39
C SER A 413 0.20 -0.22 22.76
N ASP A 414 -0.07 0.43 21.62
CA ASP A 414 0.86 1.33 20.92
C ASP A 414 0.69 2.78 21.41
N SER A 415 1.40 3.14 22.48
CA SER A 415 1.29 4.46 23.14
C SER A 415 1.98 5.62 22.39
N SER A 416 2.59 5.39 21.23
CA SER A 416 3.54 6.34 20.63
C SER A 416 3.00 7.31 19.58
N ASP A 417 1.76 7.19 19.05
CA ASP A 417 1.31 8.17 18.03
C ASP A 417 -0.22 8.28 17.75
N SER A 418 -1.10 7.73 18.60
CA SER A 418 -2.50 7.44 18.20
C SER A 418 -3.60 8.41 18.70
N THR A 419 -3.32 9.70 18.86
CA THR A 419 -4.32 10.68 19.37
C THR A 419 -5.60 10.72 18.53
N ALA A 420 -5.47 10.73 17.20
CA ALA A 420 -6.61 10.75 16.27
C ALA A 420 -7.44 9.46 16.30
N THR A 421 -6.80 8.29 16.40
CA THR A 421 -7.51 7.00 16.50
C THR A 421 -8.20 6.85 17.86
N THR A 422 -7.56 7.33 18.93
CA THR A 422 -8.15 7.38 20.28
C THR A 422 -9.38 8.30 20.32
N GLU A 423 -9.36 9.41 19.59
CA GLU A 423 -10.53 10.29 19.47
C GLU A 423 -11.71 9.61 18.76
N LYS A 424 -11.44 8.82 17.70
CA LYS A 424 -12.46 8.03 16.99
C LYS A 424 -13.04 6.90 17.84
N ILE A 425 -12.28 6.40 18.81
CA ILE A 425 -12.79 5.44 19.80
C ILE A 425 -13.84 6.12 20.69
N GLY A 426 -13.52 7.32 21.20
CA GLY A 426 -14.49 8.25 21.81
C GLY A 426 -15.05 7.86 23.18
N ALA A 427 -14.48 6.86 23.85
CA ALA A 427 -14.88 6.38 25.18
C ALA A 427 -13.72 5.66 25.88
N SER A 428 -13.84 5.42 27.19
CA SER A 428 -12.83 4.66 27.96
C SER A 428 -12.86 3.17 27.58
N LEU A 429 -11.75 2.46 27.74
CA LEU A 429 -11.70 1.01 27.44
C LEU A 429 -12.71 0.22 28.29
N GLN A 430 -12.90 0.62 29.55
CA GLN A 430 -13.89 0.00 30.45
C GLN A 430 -15.31 0.23 29.93
N GLU A 431 -15.64 1.45 29.52
CA GLU A 431 -16.94 1.81 28.96
C GLU A 431 -17.21 1.06 27.65
N ILE A 432 -16.23 1.01 26.75
CA ILE A 432 -16.30 0.27 25.49
C ILE A 432 -16.49 -1.22 25.75
N SER A 433 -15.75 -1.79 26.69
CA SER A 433 -15.88 -3.21 27.03
C SER A 433 -17.27 -3.54 27.58
N CYS A 434 -17.82 -2.67 28.44
CA CYS A 434 -19.19 -2.83 28.95
C CYS A 434 -20.22 -2.71 27.83
N ASN A 435 -20.12 -1.67 27.01
CA ASN A 435 -21.04 -1.40 25.90
C ASN A 435 -20.97 -2.50 24.83
N PHE A 436 -19.78 -3.05 24.56
CA PHE A 436 -19.56 -4.18 23.66
C PHE A 436 -20.25 -5.45 24.16
N ILE A 437 -20.09 -5.79 25.45
CA ILE A 437 -20.79 -6.94 26.06
C ILE A 437 -22.31 -6.76 25.95
N SER A 438 -22.82 -5.57 26.29
CA SER A 438 -24.25 -5.25 26.18
C SER A 438 -24.76 -5.35 24.74
N ALA A 439 -23.98 -4.89 23.76
CA ALA A 439 -24.32 -5.00 22.34
C ALA A 439 -24.48 -6.46 21.90
N PHE A 440 -23.53 -7.34 22.27
CA PHE A 440 -23.62 -8.78 21.96
C PHE A 440 -24.77 -9.49 22.69
N GLN A 441 -25.06 -9.11 23.93
CA GLN A 441 -26.24 -9.62 24.64
C GLN A 441 -27.53 -9.26 23.92
N ASN A 442 -27.66 -8.02 23.45
CA ASN A 442 -28.84 -7.59 22.70
C ASN A 442 -28.92 -8.24 21.32
N LEU A 443 -27.79 -8.46 20.63
CA LEU A 443 -27.73 -9.22 19.38
C LEU A 443 -28.25 -10.65 19.57
N ARG A 444 -27.82 -11.32 20.65
CA ARG A 444 -28.30 -12.68 20.99
C ARG A 444 -29.79 -12.72 21.35
N LYS A 445 -30.32 -11.68 21.99
CA LYS A 445 -31.77 -11.56 22.27
C LYS A 445 -32.59 -11.40 20.98
N VAL A 446 -32.08 -10.67 20.00
CA VAL A 446 -32.75 -10.46 18.71
C VAL A 446 -32.69 -11.70 17.82
N GLY A 447 -31.59 -12.47 17.89
CA GLY A 447 -31.44 -13.73 17.16
C GLY A 447 -30.86 -14.83 18.06
N PRO A 448 -31.72 -15.64 18.72
CA PRO A 448 -31.25 -16.68 19.63
C PRO A 448 -30.46 -17.80 18.93
N ASN A 449 -30.66 -17.97 17.62
CA ASN A 449 -29.98 -18.97 16.78
C ASN A 449 -28.69 -18.45 16.11
N ILE A 450 -28.26 -17.21 16.37
CA ILE A 450 -27.06 -16.66 15.75
C ILE A 450 -25.82 -17.43 16.24
N GLN A 451 -25.06 -18.00 15.31
CA GLN A 451 -23.79 -18.64 15.60
C GLN A 451 -22.73 -17.58 15.87
N ILE A 452 -22.09 -17.67 17.04
CA ILE A 452 -20.95 -16.81 17.38
C ILE A 452 -19.67 -17.52 16.96
N SER A 453 -18.89 -16.91 16.09
CA SER A 453 -17.61 -17.47 15.61
C SER A 453 -16.57 -17.54 16.75
N PRO A 454 -15.54 -18.39 16.65
CA PRO A 454 -14.47 -18.47 17.65
C PRO A 454 -13.81 -17.10 17.92
N PHE A 455 -13.54 -16.34 16.86
CA PHE A 455 -12.99 -14.98 16.94
C PHE A 455 -13.86 -14.03 17.77
N GLN A 456 -15.18 -14.06 17.58
CA GLN A 456 -16.11 -13.23 18.35
C GLN A 456 -16.20 -13.67 19.81
N LYS A 457 -16.12 -14.97 20.09
CA LYS A 457 -16.09 -15.50 21.47
C LYS A 457 -14.84 -15.04 22.22
N GLU A 458 -13.69 -15.06 21.55
CA GLU A 458 -12.44 -14.57 22.12
C GLU A 458 -12.51 -13.07 22.45
N ALA A 459 -13.02 -12.26 21.52
CA ALA A 459 -13.24 -10.83 21.77
C ALA A 459 -14.15 -10.57 22.98
N LEU A 460 -15.24 -11.34 23.11
CA LEU A 460 -16.15 -11.26 24.26
C LEU A 460 -15.51 -11.68 25.58
N PHE A 461 -14.74 -12.76 25.56
CA PHE A 461 -14.02 -13.24 26.75
C PHE A 461 -13.02 -12.19 27.22
N THR A 462 -12.27 -11.60 26.30
CA THR A 462 -11.30 -10.53 26.58
C THR A 462 -11.99 -9.29 27.14
N ALA A 463 -13.11 -8.85 26.55
CA ALA A 463 -13.91 -7.73 27.07
C ALA A 463 -14.44 -7.97 28.49
N ALA A 464 -14.92 -9.18 28.78
CA ALA A 464 -15.42 -9.53 30.10
C ALA A 464 -14.29 -9.57 31.15
N SER A 465 -13.13 -10.10 30.79
CA SER A 465 -11.94 -10.16 31.64
C SER A 465 -11.44 -8.75 31.98
N LEU A 466 -11.29 -7.88 30.98
CA LEU A 466 -10.84 -6.49 31.15
C LEU A 466 -11.84 -5.67 31.96
N SER A 467 -13.14 -5.80 31.68
CA SER A 467 -14.19 -5.11 32.45
C SER A 467 -14.15 -5.47 33.93
N ARG A 468 -13.83 -6.74 34.26
CA ARG A 468 -13.71 -7.19 35.65
C ARG A 468 -12.43 -6.68 36.30
N LYS A 469 -11.29 -6.71 35.59
CA LYS A 469 -10.00 -6.21 36.11
C LYS A 469 -10.05 -4.71 36.40
N LEU A 470 -10.50 -3.91 35.44
CA LEU A 470 -10.54 -2.45 35.56
C LEU A 470 -11.53 -1.99 36.65
N LYS A 471 -12.64 -2.71 36.87
CA LYS A 471 -13.56 -2.43 38.00
C LYS A 471 -12.97 -2.73 39.37
N ASN A 472 -11.98 -3.61 39.45
CA ASN A 472 -11.32 -3.96 40.70
C ASN A 472 -10.14 -3.03 41.02
N GLU A 473 -9.60 -2.32 40.02
CA GLU A 473 -8.54 -1.31 40.21
C GLU A 473 -9.08 0.08 40.59
N GLU A 474 -10.37 0.34 40.34
CA GLU A 474 -11.09 1.57 40.74
C GLU A 474 -11.71 1.50 42.16
N ARG A 475 -11.60 0.34 42.84
CA ARG A 475 -12.03 0.13 44.23
C ARG A 475 -10.82 0.07 45.15
#